data_AF-A0A6G2VS82-F1
#
_entry.id   AF-A0A6G2VS82-F1
#
_cell.length_a   1.000
_cell.length_b   1.000
_cell.length_c   1.000
_cell.angle_alpha   90.00
_cell.angle_beta   90.00
_cell.angle_gamma   90.00
#
_symmetry.space_group_name_H-M   'P 1'
#
loop_
_entity.id
_entity.type
_entity.pdbx_description
1 polymer ?
#
loop_
_entity_poly.entity_id
_entity_poly.type
_entity_poly.pdbx_seq_one_letter_code
_entity_poly.pdbx_strand_id
1 'polypeptide(L)'
;MSSENGEPRVDGDGGAGQAPPEQLALIRESVRTAKTPRAKPRTWRGAAIAERLPVARVLVDKGVLHLDRYFDYAVPEELDADAQPGVRVRVRFGAGRHRVREGRREGGGLIDGFLVERRADSDYSGPLAALAQVVSPEPVLSEELLGLARAVADRYAGSLADVLQLAVPPRSARAERRP
;
A
#
# COMPACT_ATOMS: atom_id res chain seq x y z
N MET A 1 -73.18 11.42 -2.67
CA MET A 1 -73.49 11.87 -1.31
C MET A 1 -72.16 11.91 -0.58
N SER A 2 -71.43 13.03 -0.64
CA SER A 2 -71.48 14.13 0.35
C SER A 2 -70.98 13.63 1.71
N SER A 3 -70.01 14.19 2.42
CA SER A 3 -69.33 15.49 2.31
C SER A 3 -68.17 15.50 3.33
N GLU A 4 -67.17 16.34 3.05
CA GLU A 4 -66.33 17.16 3.93
C GLU A 4 -66.13 16.83 5.43
N ASN A 5 -64.85 16.92 5.83
CA ASN A 5 -64.33 17.60 7.04
C ASN A 5 -62.79 17.43 6.98
N GLY A 6 -61.91 18.42 6.91
CA GLY A 6 -61.94 19.82 7.32
C GLY A 6 -60.52 20.09 7.88
N GLU A 7 -59.73 20.92 7.21
CA GLU A 7 -58.40 21.33 7.71
C GLU A 7 -58.51 22.11 9.02
N PRO A 8 -57.41 22.15 9.80
CA PRO A 8 -57.04 23.44 10.36
C PRO A 8 -55.55 23.78 10.14
N ARG A 9 -55.38 24.94 9.49
CA ARG A 9 -54.51 26.08 9.85
C ARG A 9 -53.00 25.84 10.01
N VAL A 10 -52.32 26.42 9.02
CA VAL A 10 -51.01 27.07 9.09
C VAL A 10 -50.92 27.98 10.33
N ASP A 11 -49.84 27.86 11.09
CA ASP A 11 -49.09 28.98 11.69
C ASP A 11 -47.79 28.47 12.33
N GLY A 12 -46.70 29.23 12.16
CA GLY A 12 -45.55 29.18 13.08
C GLY A 12 -44.23 28.67 12.53
N ASP A 13 -43.56 29.53 11.76
CA ASP A 13 -42.16 29.93 11.89
C ASP A 13 -41.13 28.98 12.54
N GLY A 14 -40.04 28.73 11.83
CA GLY A 14 -38.89 27.99 12.36
C GLY A 14 -37.95 27.52 11.27
N GLY A 15 -37.33 28.47 10.55
CA GLY A 15 -36.22 28.20 9.65
C GLY A 15 -35.00 27.63 10.38
N ALA A 16 -35.05 26.35 10.76
CA ALA A 16 -33.86 25.58 11.08
C ALA A 16 -33.31 25.06 9.76
N GLY A 17 -32.57 25.94 9.07
CA GLY A 17 -31.67 25.50 8.00
C GLY A 17 -30.90 24.29 8.51
N GLN A 18 -30.95 23.19 7.74
CA GLN A 18 -30.23 21.96 8.02
C GLN A 18 -28.73 22.27 8.12
N ALA A 19 -28.29 22.70 9.30
CA ALA A 19 -26.89 22.75 9.63
C ALA A 19 -26.43 21.28 9.66
N PRO A 20 -25.43 20.91 8.83
CA PRO A 20 -24.84 19.58 8.93
C PRO A 20 -24.42 19.38 10.39
N PRO A 21 -24.63 18.19 10.99
CA PRO A 21 -24.33 17.98 12.41
C PRO A 21 -22.90 18.44 12.70
N GLU A 22 -22.77 19.43 13.58
CA GLU A 22 -21.55 20.22 13.80
C GLU A 22 -20.35 19.33 14.16
N GLN A 23 -20.62 18.18 14.78
CA GLN A 23 -19.64 17.14 15.08
C GLN A 23 -18.97 16.55 13.82
N LEU A 24 -19.71 16.40 12.72
CA LEU A 24 -19.14 15.99 11.43
C LEU A 24 -18.37 17.13 10.75
N ALA A 25 -18.72 18.38 11.01
CA ALA A 25 -17.99 19.54 10.50
C ALA A 25 -16.58 19.64 11.12
N LEU A 26 -16.48 19.46 12.44
CA LEU A 26 -15.21 19.41 13.18
C LEU A 26 -14.31 18.25 12.71
N ILE A 27 -14.88 17.06 12.46
CA ILE A 27 -14.13 15.93 11.91
C ILE A 27 -13.63 16.23 10.49
N ARG A 28 -14.46 16.85 9.64
CA ARG A 28 -14.08 17.23 8.27
C ARG A 28 -12.98 18.29 8.24
N GLU A 29 -13.02 19.26 9.15
CA GLU A 29 -12.01 20.29 9.26
C GLU A 29 -10.67 19.71 9.75
N SER A 30 -10.69 18.88 10.79
CA SER A 30 -9.53 18.12 11.28
C SER A 30 -8.90 17.24 10.20
N VAL A 31 -9.73 16.56 9.40
CA VAL A 31 -9.29 15.71 8.27
C VAL A 31 -8.74 16.54 7.10
N ARG A 32 -9.21 17.78 6.89
CA ARG A 32 -8.68 18.68 5.86
C ARG A 32 -7.29 19.19 6.26
N THR A 33 -7.08 19.54 7.52
CA THR A 33 -5.81 20.07 8.03
C THR A 33 -4.72 19.00 8.15
N ALA A 34 -5.10 17.73 8.40
CA ALA A 34 -4.17 16.60 8.49
C ALA A 34 -3.67 16.06 7.12
N LYS A 35 -4.06 16.66 5.99
CA LYS A 35 -3.61 16.24 4.66
C LYS A 35 -2.19 16.71 4.38
N THR A 36 -1.20 16.04 4.98
CA THR A 36 0.05 15.83 4.23
C THR A 36 -0.35 15.00 3.00
N PRO A 37 -0.12 15.46 1.76
CA PRO A 37 -0.53 14.70 0.59
C PRO A 37 0.17 13.34 0.63
N ARG A 38 -0.58 12.25 0.82
CA ARG A 38 -0.09 10.90 0.55
C ARG A 38 0.37 10.91 -0.90
N ALA A 39 1.68 10.79 -1.12
CA ALA A 39 2.24 10.74 -2.46
C ALA A 39 1.44 9.71 -3.28
N LYS A 40 0.79 10.16 -4.35
CA LYS A 40 0.07 9.23 -5.23
C LYS A 40 1.09 8.23 -5.76
N PRO A 41 0.87 6.91 -5.62
CA PRO A 41 1.79 5.91 -6.13
C PRO A 41 1.94 6.11 -7.64
N ARG A 42 3.14 6.51 -8.06
CA ARG A 42 3.45 6.91 -9.44
C ARG A 42 3.25 5.69 -10.35
N THR A 43 2.57 5.88 -11.48
CA THR A 43 2.63 4.88 -12.55
C THR A 43 3.93 5.09 -13.28
N TRP A 44 4.93 4.23 -13.05
CA TRP A 44 6.28 4.29 -13.64
C TRP A 44 6.31 3.93 -15.14
N ARG A 45 5.34 4.43 -15.90
CA ARG A 45 5.30 4.32 -17.37
C ARG A 45 6.47 5.09 -17.96
N GLY A 46 7.22 4.46 -18.87
CA GLY A 46 8.40 5.05 -19.50
C GLY A 46 9.57 5.42 -18.58
N ALA A 47 9.48 5.22 -17.26
CA ALA A 47 10.57 5.60 -16.35
C ALA A 47 11.82 4.76 -16.58
N ALA A 48 13.00 5.37 -16.46
CA ALA A 48 14.27 4.65 -16.48
C ALA A 48 14.36 3.68 -15.29
N ILE A 49 15.12 2.59 -15.46
CA ILE A 49 15.42 1.63 -14.39
C ILE A 49 16.77 1.99 -13.77
N ALA A 50 16.95 1.62 -12.49
CA ALA A 50 18.24 1.78 -11.83
C ALA A 50 19.36 1.08 -12.60
N GLU A 51 20.53 1.72 -12.73
CA GLU A 51 21.65 1.17 -13.49
C GLU A 51 22.28 -0.04 -12.81
N ARG A 52 22.34 -0.03 -11.47
CA ARG A 52 22.91 -1.11 -10.67
C ARG A 52 21.82 -1.85 -9.92
N LEU A 53 21.90 -3.18 -9.95
CA LEU A 53 20.96 -4.07 -9.27
C LEU A 53 19.48 -3.67 -9.56
N PRO A 54 19.05 -3.61 -10.83
CA PRO A 54 17.74 -3.09 -11.24
C PRO A 54 16.54 -3.89 -10.75
N VAL A 55 16.75 -5.06 -10.15
CA VAL A 55 15.69 -5.95 -9.69
C VAL A 55 15.57 -5.89 -8.17
N ALA A 56 14.36 -5.65 -7.67
CA ALA A 56 14.01 -5.80 -6.27
C ALA A 56 13.22 -7.09 -6.07
N ARG A 57 13.74 -7.98 -5.23
CA ARG A 57 13.03 -9.15 -4.74
C ARG A 57 12.20 -8.75 -3.54
N VAL A 58 10.88 -8.88 -3.65
CA VAL A 58 9.93 -8.37 -2.65
C VAL A 58 9.11 -9.51 -2.06
N LEU A 59 9.02 -9.52 -0.73
CA LEU A 59 7.97 -10.26 -0.04
C LEU A 59 6.70 -9.42 -0.04
N VAL A 60 5.63 -9.95 -0.62
CA VAL A 60 4.33 -9.28 -0.64
C VAL A 60 3.56 -9.63 0.62
N ASP A 61 3.01 -8.61 1.28
CA ASP A 61 2.31 -8.77 2.54
C ASP A 61 0.89 -9.34 2.33
N LYS A 62 0.82 -10.62 1.96
CA LYS A 62 -0.41 -11.34 1.71
C LYS A 62 -0.32 -12.78 2.23
N GLY A 63 -1.01 -13.03 3.34
CA GLY A 63 -0.99 -14.25 4.13
C GLY A 63 -1.62 -15.52 3.54
N VAL A 64 -1.47 -15.76 2.23
CA VAL A 64 -2.00 -16.98 1.60
C VAL A 64 -0.84 -17.89 1.19
N LEU A 65 -0.89 -19.15 1.60
CA LEU A 65 0.24 -20.10 1.44
C LEU A 65 0.71 -20.26 -0.01
N HIS A 66 -0.20 -20.26 -0.98
CA HIS A 66 0.16 -20.35 -2.41
C HIS A 66 0.91 -19.12 -2.95
N LEU A 67 1.02 -18.05 -2.15
CA LEU A 67 1.80 -16.84 -2.43
C LEU A 67 2.97 -16.65 -1.44
N ASP A 68 3.29 -17.64 -0.62
CA ASP A 68 4.41 -17.60 0.32
C ASP A 68 5.76 -17.76 -0.41
N ARG A 69 6.08 -16.76 -1.22
CA ARG A 69 7.30 -16.68 -2.02
C ARG A 69 7.64 -15.22 -2.27
N TYR A 70 8.85 -15.00 -2.79
CA TYR A 70 9.24 -13.68 -3.24
C TYR A 70 8.81 -13.41 -4.67
N PHE A 71 8.67 -12.12 -4.99
CA PHE A 71 8.27 -11.63 -6.30
C PHE A 71 9.25 -10.56 -6.75
N ASP A 72 9.72 -10.67 -7.98
CA ASP A 72 10.70 -9.75 -8.53
C ASP A 72 9.98 -8.56 -9.20
N TYR A 73 10.55 -7.37 -8.99
CA TYR A 73 10.06 -6.08 -9.50
C TYR A 73 11.22 -5.28 -10.10
N ALA A 74 10.95 -4.51 -11.13
CA ALA A 74 11.93 -3.55 -11.65
C ALA A 74 11.99 -2.33 -10.72
N VAL A 75 13.20 -1.86 -10.41
CA VAL A 75 13.43 -0.66 -9.61
C VAL A 75 13.57 0.55 -10.54
N PRO A 76 12.64 1.52 -10.49
CA PRO A 76 12.81 2.79 -11.17
C PRO A 76 14.04 3.53 -10.65
N GLU A 77 14.74 4.25 -11.52
CA GLU A 77 15.95 5.02 -11.18
C GLU A 77 15.69 6.02 -10.03
N GLU A 78 14.54 6.70 -10.04
CA GLU A 78 14.12 7.62 -8.97
C GLU A 78 14.00 6.95 -7.59
N LEU A 79 13.83 5.63 -7.52
CA LEU A 79 13.74 4.88 -6.27
C LEU A 79 15.04 4.16 -5.91
N ASP A 80 16.09 4.27 -6.73
CA ASP A 80 17.30 3.45 -6.59
C ASP A 80 17.95 3.58 -5.21
N ALA A 81 18.16 4.83 -4.77
CA ALA A 81 18.81 5.14 -3.50
C ALA A 81 18.01 4.65 -2.28
N ASP A 82 16.68 4.79 -2.30
CA ASP A 82 15.82 4.45 -1.17
C ASP A 82 15.45 2.96 -1.12
N ALA A 83 15.47 2.27 -2.27
CA ALA A 83 15.09 0.87 -2.38
C ALA A 83 16.22 -0.06 -1.91
N GLN A 84 16.45 -0.06 -0.60
CA GLN A 84 17.43 -0.92 0.08
C GLN A 84 16.79 -2.18 0.69
N PRO A 85 17.52 -3.28 0.89
CA PRO A 85 17.03 -4.43 1.63
C PRO A 85 16.51 -4.06 3.02
N GLY A 86 15.40 -4.66 3.43
CA GLY A 86 14.76 -4.46 4.72
C GLY A 86 13.72 -3.33 4.77
N VAL A 87 13.63 -2.49 3.74
CA VAL A 87 12.70 -1.35 3.73
C VAL A 87 11.26 -1.78 3.40
N ARG A 88 10.29 -1.02 3.90
CA ARG A 88 8.88 -1.19 3.52
C ARG A 88 8.63 -0.60 2.14
N VAL A 89 7.95 -1.36 1.30
CA VAL A 89 7.62 -0.96 -0.07
C VAL A 89 6.13 -1.15 -0.35
N ARG A 90 5.66 -0.53 -1.43
CA ARG A 90 4.39 -0.85 -2.06
C ARG A 90 4.64 -1.35 -3.46
N VAL A 91 3.89 -2.38 -3.82
CA VAL A 91 3.94 -2.99 -5.14
C VAL A 91 2.55 -3.15 -5.72
N ARG A 92 2.48 -3.16 -7.05
CA ARG A 92 1.26 -3.58 -7.74
C ARG A 92 1.25 -5.10 -7.84
N PHE A 93 0.20 -5.72 -7.28
CA PHE A 93 0.04 -7.16 -7.22
C PHE A 93 -1.31 -7.61 -7.79
N GLY A 94 -1.35 -8.80 -8.38
CA GLY A 94 -2.57 -9.40 -8.92
C GLY A 94 -2.99 -8.88 -10.30
N ALA A 95 -2.13 -8.13 -11.00
CA ALA A 95 -2.32 -7.90 -12.44
C ALA A 95 -1.98 -9.20 -13.19
N GLY A 96 -2.95 -9.78 -13.90
CA GLY A 96 -2.71 -10.97 -14.73
C GLY A 96 -1.62 -10.73 -15.78
N ARG A 97 -0.99 -11.82 -16.24
CA ARG A 97 0.16 -11.76 -17.18
C ARG A 97 -0.12 -11.04 -18.50
N HIS A 98 -1.39 -10.91 -18.89
CA HIS A 98 -1.80 -10.31 -20.17
C HIS A 98 -1.79 -8.77 -20.19
N ARG A 99 -1.63 -8.11 -19.05
CA ARG A 99 -1.58 -6.64 -18.99
C ARG A 99 -0.13 -6.17 -19.00
N VAL A 100 0.44 -6.13 -20.20
CA VAL A 100 1.79 -5.62 -20.44
C VAL A 100 1.68 -4.39 -21.32
N ARG A 101 2.33 -3.30 -20.92
CA ARG A 101 2.47 -2.08 -21.73
C ARG A 101 3.91 -1.63 -21.65
N GLU A 102 4.50 -1.29 -22.81
CA GLU A 102 5.90 -0.84 -22.90
C GLU A 102 6.89 -1.78 -22.19
N GLY A 103 6.70 -3.09 -22.33
CA GLY A 103 7.58 -4.09 -21.71
C GLY A 103 7.44 -4.24 -20.19
N ARG A 104 6.45 -3.61 -19.54
CA ARG A 104 6.19 -3.72 -18.10
C ARG A 104 4.80 -4.25 -17.80
N ARG A 105 4.68 -5.03 -16.72
CA ARG A 105 3.40 -5.52 -16.23
C ARG A 105 2.65 -4.40 -15.51
N GLU A 106 1.42 -4.13 -15.93
CA GLU A 106 0.56 -3.07 -15.39
C GLU A 106 -0.77 -3.60 -14.82
N GLY A 107 -1.35 -2.86 -13.89
CA GLY A 107 -2.63 -3.19 -13.23
C GLY A 107 -2.43 -3.80 -11.85
N GLY A 108 -3.46 -4.45 -11.30
CA GLY A 108 -3.42 -5.00 -9.95
C GLY A 108 -3.62 -3.96 -8.84
N GLY A 109 -3.89 -4.46 -7.64
CA GLY A 109 -4.03 -3.66 -6.43
C GLY A 109 -2.67 -3.28 -5.85
N LEU A 110 -2.63 -2.20 -5.08
CA LEU A 110 -1.43 -1.86 -4.31
C LEU A 110 -1.43 -2.63 -3.00
N ILE A 111 -0.37 -3.37 -2.78
CA ILE A 111 -0.15 -4.17 -1.59
C ILE A 111 1.18 -3.76 -0.98
N ASP A 112 1.23 -3.76 0.34
CA ASP A 112 2.44 -3.47 1.09
C ASP A 112 3.37 -4.69 1.05
N GLY A 113 4.63 -4.50 1.40
CA GLY A 113 5.62 -5.57 1.39
C GLY A 113 6.97 -5.09 1.89
N PHE A 114 7.94 -5.99 1.83
CA PHE A 114 9.31 -5.74 2.22
C PHE A 114 10.25 -6.07 1.08
N LEU A 115 11.20 -5.17 0.82
CA LEU A 115 12.29 -5.45 -0.11
C LEU A 115 13.27 -6.39 0.60
N VAL A 116 13.43 -7.60 0.07
CA VAL A 116 14.31 -8.62 0.66
C VAL A 116 15.73 -8.49 0.11
N GLU A 117 15.86 -8.21 -1.18
CA GLU A 117 17.16 -8.19 -1.86
C GLU A 117 17.13 -7.33 -3.13
N ARG A 118 18.28 -6.75 -3.50
CA ARG A 118 18.53 -6.08 -4.78
C ARG A 118 19.43 -6.97 -5.65
N ARG A 119 19.06 -7.21 -6.91
CA ARG A 119 19.71 -8.16 -7.83
C ARG A 119 19.98 -7.54 -9.20
N ALA A 120 21.01 -8.04 -9.88
CA ALA A 120 21.36 -7.64 -11.24
C ALA A 120 20.31 -8.12 -12.26
N ASP A 121 19.75 -9.30 -12.03
CA ASP A 121 18.85 -10.01 -12.94
C ASP A 121 17.75 -10.78 -12.18
N SER A 122 16.82 -11.35 -12.94
CA SER A 122 15.64 -12.05 -12.44
C SER A 122 15.43 -13.33 -13.26
N ASP A 123 15.18 -14.44 -12.59
CA ASP A 123 14.84 -15.73 -13.22
C ASP A 123 13.44 -15.71 -13.89
N TYR A 124 12.61 -14.71 -13.59
CA TYR A 124 11.32 -14.54 -14.24
C TYR A 124 11.49 -14.02 -15.67
N SER A 125 11.10 -14.86 -16.64
CA SER A 125 11.21 -14.59 -18.08
C SER A 125 10.21 -13.59 -18.64
N GLY A 126 9.23 -13.16 -17.82
CA GLY A 126 8.21 -12.20 -18.24
C GLY A 126 8.58 -10.76 -17.90
N PRO A 127 7.73 -9.80 -18.33
CA PRO A 127 7.93 -8.40 -18.00
C PRO A 127 7.70 -8.14 -16.51
N LEU A 128 8.67 -7.52 -15.86
CA LEU A 128 8.58 -7.12 -14.45
C LEU A 128 7.61 -5.95 -14.28
N ALA A 129 6.86 -5.96 -13.17
CA ALA A 129 6.17 -4.76 -12.73
C ALA A 129 7.17 -3.82 -12.06
N ALA A 130 6.96 -2.51 -12.17
CA ALA A 130 7.78 -1.54 -11.45
C ALA A 130 7.42 -1.54 -9.95
N LEU A 131 8.43 -1.39 -9.10
CA LEU A 131 8.26 -1.06 -7.68
C LEU A 131 7.44 0.23 -7.58
N ALA A 132 6.32 0.23 -6.86
CA ALA A 132 5.41 1.37 -6.91
C ALA A 132 5.91 2.53 -6.04
N GLN A 133 6.45 2.21 -4.86
CA GLN A 133 6.92 3.19 -3.88
C GLN A 133 7.79 2.52 -2.81
N VAL A 134 8.82 3.22 -2.33
CA VAL A 134 9.44 2.97 -1.02
C VAL A 134 8.65 3.76 0.03
N VAL A 135 8.08 3.07 1.00
CA VAL A 135 7.16 3.68 1.98
C VAL A 135 7.94 4.48 3.03
N SER A 136 9.05 3.91 3.48
CA SER A 136 10.00 4.48 4.43
C SER A 136 11.38 3.92 4.07
N PRO A 137 12.44 4.75 4.02
CA PRO A 137 13.80 4.28 3.74
C PRO A 137 14.41 3.51 4.92
N GLU A 138 13.75 3.48 6.08
CA GLU A 138 14.22 2.77 7.27
C GLU A 138 14.17 1.23 7.08
N PRO A 139 15.32 0.54 7.19
CA PRO A 139 15.36 -0.92 7.15
C PRO A 139 14.81 -1.51 8.44
N VAL A 140 13.60 -2.03 8.39
CA VAL A 140 12.91 -2.62 9.56
C VAL A 140 12.90 -4.14 9.56
N LEU A 141 13.19 -4.75 8.42
CA LEU A 141 13.30 -6.19 8.28
C LEU A 141 14.79 -6.54 8.14
N SER A 142 15.41 -6.91 9.26
CA SER A 142 16.78 -7.43 9.26
C SER A 142 16.82 -8.85 8.69
N GLU A 143 18.01 -9.28 8.25
CA GLU A 143 18.24 -10.65 7.78
C GLU A 143 17.94 -11.69 8.86
N GLU A 144 18.35 -11.41 10.11
CA GLU A 144 18.07 -12.28 11.26
C GLU A 144 16.55 -12.41 11.51
N LEU A 145 15.80 -11.30 11.47
CA LEU A 145 14.36 -11.32 11.66
C LEU A 145 13.66 -12.07 10.51
N LEU A 146 14.12 -11.88 9.28
CA LEU A 146 13.62 -12.62 8.12
C LEU A 146 13.85 -14.14 8.28
N GLY A 147 15.06 -14.54 8.67
CA GLY A 147 15.40 -15.94 8.90
C GLY A 147 14.58 -16.57 10.04
N LEU A 148 14.43 -15.85 11.16
CA LEU A 148 13.60 -16.29 12.28
C LEU A 148 12.13 -16.43 11.87
N ALA A 149 11.57 -15.41 11.23
CA ALA A 149 10.17 -15.42 10.78
C ALA A 149 9.91 -16.56 9.78
N ARG A 150 10.88 -16.84 8.89
CA ARG A 150 10.80 -17.97 7.97
C ARG A 150 10.78 -19.30 8.71
N ALA A 151 11.69 -19.51 9.66
CA ALA A 151 11.74 -20.74 10.45
C ALA A 151 10.45 -20.97 11.26
N VAL A 152 9.85 -19.90 11.81
CA VAL A 152 8.55 -19.96 12.48
C VAL A 152 7.45 -20.36 11.49
N ALA A 153 7.34 -19.68 10.36
CA ALA A 153 6.31 -19.99 9.36
C ALA A 153 6.42 -21.44 8.85
N ASP A 154 7.64 -21.93 8.61
CA ASP A 154 7.87 -23.31 8.17
C ASP A 154 7.49 -24.34 9.25
N ARG A 155 7.85 -24.07 10.51
CA ARG A 155 7.54 -24.94 11.64
C ARG A 155 6.04 -25.10 11.88
N TYR A 156 5.26 -24.05 11.63
CA TYR A 156 3.82 -24.01 11.89
C TYR A 156 2.97 -24.12 10.62
N ALA A 157 3.58 -24.42 9.46
CA ALA A 157 2.91 -24.45 8.15
C ALA A 157 2.10 -23.16 7.85
N GLY A 158 2.60 -22.02 8.31
CA GLY A 158 2.06 -20.68 8.08
C GLY A 158 2.75 -19.97 6.93
N SER A 159 2.29 -18.76 6.60
CA SER A 159 2.97 -17.90 5.63
C SER A 159 3.99 -16.98 6.32
N LEU A 160 5.08 -16.65 5.64
CA LEU A 160 6.04 -15.67 6.13
C LEU A 160 5.41 -14.29 6.31
N ALA A 161 4.48 -13.92 5.43
CA ALA A 161 3.76 -12.66 5.52
C ALA A 161 2.98 -12.54 6.84
N ASP A 162 2.22 -13.58 7.24
CA ASP A 162 1.46 -13.56 8.49
C ASP A 162 2.37 -13.42 9.72
N VAL A 163 3.49 -14.13 9.73
CA VAL A 163 4.46 -14.04 10.83
C VAL A 163 5.05 -12.63 10.91
N LEU A 164 5.42 -12.04 9.78
CA LEU A 164 5.98 -10.69 9.75
C LEU A 164 4.98 -9.60 10.10
N GLN A 165 3.69 -9.77 9.80
CA GLN A 165 2.66 -8.83 10.26
C GLN A 165 2.55 -8.78 11.80
N LEU A 166 2.86 -9.89 12.48
CA LEU A 166 2.88 -9.95 13.93
C LEU A 166 4.22 -9.47 14.50
N ALA A 167 5.33 -9.73 13.80
CA ALA A 167 6.67 -9.40 14.27
C ALA A 167 7.06 -7.93 14.02
N VAL A 168 6.56 -7.33 12.94
CA VAL A 168 6.93 -5.98 12.50
C VAL A 168 5.73 -5.04 12.68
N PRO A 169 5.79 -4.08 13.61
CA PRO A 169 4.69 -3.14 13.82
C PRO A 169 4.33 -2.37 12.54
N PRO A 170 3.07 -1.92 12.39
CA PRO A 170 2.69 -1.00 11.33
C PRO A 170 3.54 0.27 11.38
N ARG A 171 3.77 0.88 10.21
CA ARG A 171 4.54 2.12 10.11
C ARG A 171 3.93 3.24 10.97
N SER A 172 4.77 3.91 11.76
CA SER A 172 4.42 5.15 12.47
C SER A 172 5.20 6.34 11.89
N ALA A 173 4.56 7.09 10.99
CA ALA A 173 5.18 8.27 10.37
C ALA A 173 5.54 9.38 11.37
N ARG A 174 4.93 9.39 12.57
CA ARG A 174 5.27 10.33 13.65
C ARG A 174 6.59 9.95 14.34
N ALA A 175 6.82 8.65 14.55
CA ALA A 175 8.05 8.16 15.16
C ALA A 175 9.25 8.41 14.24
N GLU A 176 9.10 8.14 12.94
CA GLU A 176 10.17 8.33 11.93
C GLU A 176 10.63 9.79 11.76
N ARG A 177 9.82 10.78 12.13
CA ARG A 177 10.21 12.20 12.03
C ARG A 177 11.13 12.67 13.16
N ARG A 178 11.32 11.86 14.21
CA ARG A 178 12.14 12.17 15.37
C ARG A 178 13.26 11.12 15.45
N PRO A 179 14.46 11.42 14.94
CA PRO A 179 15.59 10.49 14.99
C PRO A 179 16.05 10.22 16.42
#